data_AF-A0AAU5EQK2-F1
#
_entry.id   AF-A0AAU5EQK2-F1
#
_cell.length_a   1.000
_cell.length_b   1.000
_cell.length_c   1.000
_cell.angle_alpha   90.00
_cell.angle_beta   90.00
_cell.angle_gamma   90.00
#
_symmetry.space_group_name_H-M   'P 1'
#
loop_
_entity.id
_entity.type
_entity.pdbx_description
1 polymer ?
#
loop_
_entity_poly.entity_id
_entity_poly.type
_entity_poly.pdbx_seq_one_letter_code
_entity_poly.pdbx_strand_id
1 'polypeptide(L)'
;MRTNHVQRSYSFVCLDCGHGWEDTYDIDVTVDEHARISAVYRLDGRRVPSPLQSPCCPACEGRKIRIMRPGRVATARLHET
;
A
#
# COMPACT_ATOMS: atom_id res chain seq x y z
N MET A 1 -18.06 9.92 16.27
CA MET A 1 -17.12 9.44 15.24
C MET A 1 -15.70 9.41 15.79
N ARG A 2 -14.96 8.29 15.65
CA ARG A 2 -13.58 8.15 16.14
C ARG A 2 -12.65 7.94 14.96
N THR A 3 -11.60 8.76 14.86
CA THR A 3 -10.54 8.59 13.86
C THR A 3 -9.25 8.19 14.56
N ASN A 4 -8.60 7.16 14.03
CA ASN A 4 -7.31 6.69 14.49
C ASN A 4 -6.29 6.81 13.36
N HIS A 5 -5.16 7.42 13.65
CA HIS A 5 -4.06 7.53 12.71
C HIS A 5 -3.09 6.36 12.88
N VAL A 6 -2.67 5.76 11.77
CA VAL A 6 -1.82 4.58 11.77
C VAL A 6 -0.90 4.59 10.56
N GLN A 7 0.38 4.33 10.78
CA GLN A 7 1.36 4.11 9.72
C GLN A 7 1.47 2.61 9.39
N ARG A 8 1.46 2.27 8.09
CA ARG A 8 1.63 0.89 7.60
C ARG A 8 2.46 0.85 6.33
N SER A 9 3.43 -0.05 6.30
CA SER A 9 4.21 -0.34 5.11
C SER A 9 3.66 -1.57 4.39
N TYR A 10 3.65 -1.53 3.07
CA TYR A 10 3.24 -2.62 2.21
C TYR A 10 4.28 -2.85 1.11
N SER A 11 4.58 -4.11 0.85
CA SER A 11 5.39 -4.53 -0.29
C SER A 11 4.48 -4.95 -1.44
N PHE A 12 4.84 -4.61 -2.67
CA PHE A 12 4.11 -4.95 -3.88
C PHE A 12 5.03 -5.59 -4.91
N VAL A 13 4.45 -6.42 -5.78
CA VAL A 13 5.11 -6.85 -7.02
C VAL A 13 4.11 -6.83 -8.18
N CYS A 14 4.52 -6.24 -9.30
CA CYS A 14 3.76 -6.28 -10.53
C CYS A 14 3.96 -7.64 -11.21
N LEU A 15 2.86 -8.33 -11.49
CA LEU A 15 2.88 -9.62 -12.18
C LEU A 15 2.98 -9.47 -13.71
N ASP A 16 2.83 -8.26 -14.24
CA ASP A 16 3.01 -7.99 -15.67
C ASP A 16 4.47 -7.68 -16.03
N CYS A 17 5.21 -6.92 -15.21
CA CYS A 17 6.60 -6.53 -15.49
C CYS A 17 7.65 -6.98 -14.44
N GLY A 18 7.24 -7.61 -13.34
CA GLY A 18 8.13 -8.06 -12.28
C GLY A 18 8.62 -6.96 -11.31
N HIS A 19 8.30 -5.69 -11.55
CA HIS A 19 8.74 -4.59 -10.68
C HIS A 19 8.20 -4.76 -9.26
N GLY A 20 9.11 -4.79 -8.28
CA GLY A 20 8.80 -4.81 -6.86
C GLY A 20 9.10 -3.46 -6.20
N TRP A 21 8.17 -2.97 -5.38
CA TRP A 21 8.35 -1.74 -4.63
C TRP A 21 7.70 -1.84 -3.24
N GLU A 22 8.14 -1.00 -2.33
CA GLU A 22 7.61 -0.90 -0.98
C GLU A 22 7.36 0.56 -0.64
N ASP A 23 6.19 0.83 -0.09
CA ASP A 23 5.74 2.16 0.31
C ASP A 23 5.20 2.12 1.73
N THR A 24 5.33 3.25 2.42
CA THR A 24 4.78 3.46 3.76
C THR A 24 3.66 4.48 3.68
N TYR A 25 2.49 4.11 4.17
CA TYR A 25 1.28 4.92 4.10
C TYR A 25 0.87 5.38 5.49
N ASP A 26 0.46 6.64 5.54
CA ASP A 26 -0.31 7.20 6.64
C ASP A 26 -1.79 6.92 6.40
N ILE A 27 -2.46 6.32 7.39
CA ILE A 27 -3.84 5.85 7.26
C ILE A 27 -4.69 6.44 8.37
N ASP A 28 -5.67 7.25 7.99
CA ASP A 28 -6.70 7.75 8.90
C ASP A 28 -7.90 6.80 8.85
N VAL A 29 -8.06 5.98 9.88
CA VAL A 29 -9.15 5.01 10.02
C VAL A 29 -10.27 5.62 10.84
N THR A 30 -11.44 5.80 10.23
CA THR A 30 -12.61 6.38 10.87
C THR A 30 -13.70 5.35 11.06
N VAL A 31 -14.20 5.23 12.29
CA VAL A 31 -15.38 4.43 12.64
C VAL A 31 -16.53 5.39 12.91
N ASP A 32 -17.61 5.25 12.15
CA ASP A 32 -18.83 6.04 12.32
C ASP A 32 -19.77 5.43 13.37
N GLU A 33 -20.89 6.11 13.62
CA GLU A 33 -21.86 5.74 14.65
C GLU A 33 -22.62 4.44 14.32
N HIS A 34 -22.61 4.02 13.06
CA HIS A 34 -23.16 2.75 12.60
C HIS A 34 -22.10 1.64 12.54
N ALA A 35 -20.95 1.84 13.19
CA ALA A 35 -19.81 0.93 13.17
C ALA A 35 -19.23 0.65 11.78
N ARG A 36 -19.50 1.52 10.79
CA ARG A 36 -18.90 1.40 9.46
C ARG A 36 -17.50 1.99 9.48
N ILE A 37 -16.57 1.26 8.87
CA ILE A 37 -15.15 1.60 8.82
C ILE A 37 -14.86 2.26 7.47
N SER A 38 -14.18 3.41 7.51
CA SER A 38 -13.60 4.05 6.34
C SER A 38 -12.13 4.35 6.60
N ALA A 39 -11.32 4.32 5.55
CA ALA A 39 -9.88 4.57 5.63
C ALA A 39 -9.47 5.58 4.56
N VAL A 40 -8.71 6.60 4.96
CA VAL A 40 -8.06 7.55 4.04
C VAL A 40 -6.57 7.25 4.03
N TYR A 41 -6.03 6.97 2.85
CA TYR A 41 -4.63 6.65 2.65
C TYR A 41 -3.87 7.88 2.14
N ARG A 42 -2.66 8.07 2.67
CA ARG A 42 -1.72 9.08 2.18
C ARG A 42 -0.36 8.45 1.98
N LEU A 43 0.32 8.88 0.93
CA LEU A 43 1.72 8.57 0.63
C LEU A 43 2.46 9.90 0.56
N ASP A 44 3.51 10.05 1.35
CA ASP A 44 4.27 11.31 1.48
C ASP A 44 3.35 12.53 1.73
N GLY A 45 2.38 12.37 2.63
CA GLY A 45 1.37 13.38 2.96
C GLY A 45 0.28 13.62 1.91
N ARG A 46 0.41 13.07 0.69
CA ARG A 46 -0.57 13.23 -0.40
C ARG A 46 -1.63 12.14 -0.35
N ARG A 47 -2.90 12.52 -0.47
CA ARG A 47 -4.01 11.56 -0.51
C ARG A 47 -3.93 10.71 -1.78
N VAL A 48 -4.00 9.40 -1.62
CA VAL A 48 -3.94 8.41 -2.72
C VAL A 48 -5.14 7.47 -2.65
N PRO A 49 -5.47 6.76 -3.75
CA PRO A 49 -6.38 5.63 -3.70
C PRO A 49 -5.90 4.58 -2.69
N SER A 50 -6.82 3.75 -2.19
CA SER A 50 -6.42 2.63 -1.33
C SER A 50 -5.47 1.69 -2.09
N PRO A 51 -4.22 1.51 -1.64
CA PRO A 51 -3.28 0.61 -2.30
C PRO A 51 -3.72 -0.87 -2.18
N LEU A 52 -4.69 -1.15 -1.31
CA LEU A 52 -5.27 -2.48 -1.15
C LEU A 52 -6.42 -2.76 -2.14
N GLN A 53 -7.07 -1.71 -2.65
CA GLN A 53 -8.22 -1.85 -3.56
C GLN A 53 -7.88 -1.50 -5.01
N SER A 54 -6.94 -0.57 -5.23
CA SER A 54 -6.59 -0.10 -6.57
C SER A 54 -5.10 0.17 -6.70
N PRO A 55 -4.25 -0.86 -6.48
CA PRO A 55 -2.82 -0.71 -6.73
C PRO A 55 -2.56 -0.50 -8.23
N CYS A 56 -1.53 0.29 -8.56
CA CYS A 56 -1.05 0.53 -9.91
C CYS A 56 0.48 0.47 -9.92
N CYS A 57 1.07 -0.22 -10.90
CA CYS A 57 2.51 -0.38 -10.99
C CYS A 57 3.12 0.96 -11.44
N PRO A 58 4.06 1.55 -10.67
CA PRO A 58 4.66 2.83 -11.05
C PRO A 58 5.60 2.70 -12.27
N ALA A 59 6.01 1.49 -12.63
CA ALA A 59 6.93 1.23 -13.74
C ALA A 59 6.24 0.95 -15.10
N CYS A 60 5.03 0.36 -15.10
CA CYS A 60 4.35 -0.03 -16.34
C CYS A 60 2.84 0.22 -16.35
N GLU A 61 2.29 0.85 -15.31
CA GLU A 61 0.85 1.12 -15.15
C GLU A 61 -0.06 -0.13 -15.09
N GLY A 62 0.53 -1.33 -15.06
CA GLY A 62 -0.16 -2.59 -14.90
C GLY A 62 -0.89 -2.67 -13.56
N ARG A 63 -2.04 -3.37 -13.55
CA ARG A 63 -2.90 -3.52 -12.37
C ARG A 63 -2.88 -4.92 -11.76
N LYS A 64 -2.19 -5.89 -12.38
CA LYS A 64 -2.00 -7.22 -11.79
C LYS A 64 -0.90 -7.16 -10.75
N ILE A 65 -1.27 -6.82 -9.53
CA ILE A 65 -0.31 -6.56 -8.45
C ILE A 65 -0.57 -7.53 -7.30
N ARG A 66 0.51 -8.15 -6.82
CA ARG A 66 0.50 -8.98 -5.63
C ARG A 66 0.99 -8.12 -4.45
N ILE A 67 0.15 -8.00 -3.43
CA ILE A 67 0.47 -7.32 -2.17
C ILE A 67 1.05 -8.34 -1.20
N MET A 68 2.13 -7.96 -0.50
CA MET A 68 2.91 -8.79 0.40
C MET A 68 3.11 -8.11 1.75
N ARG A 69 3.56 -8.87 2.75
CA ARG A 69 4.03 -8.29 4.01
C ARG A 69 5.24 -7.38 3.76
N PRO A 70 5.38 -6.27 4.49
CA PRO A 70 6.53 -5.39 4.37
C PRO A 70 7.85 -6.12 4.63
N GLY A 71 8.95 -5.57 4.08
CA GLY A 71 10.30 -6.13 4.14
C GLY A 71 10.62 -7.17 3.05
N ARG A 72 9.62 -7.61 2.27
CA ARG A 72 9.84 -8.66 1.25
C ARG A 72 10.56 -8.15 0.00
N VAL A 73 10.34 -6.89 -0.40
CA VAL A 73 11.06 -6.29 -1.53
C VAL A 73 12.53 -6.04 -1.19
N ALA A 74 12.81 -5.51 0.01
CA ALA A 74 14.19 -5.32 0.48
C ALA A 74 14.96 -6.64 0.52
N THR A 75 14.32 -7.71 0.99
CA THR A 75 14.94 -9.05 1.06
C THR A 75 15.23 -9.62 -0.33
N ALA A 76 14.34 -9.40 -1.32
CA ALA A 76 14.55 -9.87 -2.69
C ALA A 76 15.79 -9.25 -3.34
N ARG A 77 15.98 -7.93 -3.20
CA ARG A 77 17.16 -7.22 -3.73
C ARG A 77 18.48 -7.70 -3.13
N LEU A 78 18.47 -8.19 -1.88
CA LEU A 78 19.67 -8.72 -1.23
C LEU A 78 20.10 -10.10 -1.75
N HIS A 79 19.22 -10.84 -2.43
CA HIS A 79 19.55 -12.16 -2.99
C HIS A 79 20.00 -12.10 -4.46
N GLU A 80 20.13 -10.90 -5.04
CA GLU A 80 20.56 -10.68 -6.44
C GLU A 80 22.06 -10.30 -6.55
N THR A 81 22.84 -10.50 -5.48
CA THR A 81 24.32 -10.39 -5.44
C THR A 81 24.98 -11.76 -5.46
#